data_AF-A0A1G0R5P7-F1
#
_entry.id   AF-A0A1G0R5P7-F1
#
_cell.length_a   1.000
_cell.length_b   1.000
_cell.length_c   1.000
_cell.angle_alpha   90.00
_cell.angle_beta   90.00
_cell.angle_gamma   90.00
#
_symmetry.space_group_name_H-M   'P 1'
#
loop_
_entity.id
_entity.type
_entity.pdbx_description
1 polymer ?
#
loop_
_entity_poly.entity_id
_entity_poly.type
_entity_poly.pdbx_seq_one_letter_code
_entity_poly.pdbx_strand_id
1 'polypeptide(L)' 'MKPIKFKGSNIVFAENQPEYLSLPAHKAEGGTVTSCWGLTFRERIKILLKGKLYFSVLTFNQPLQPQLPSVNNPITKK' A
#
# COMPACT_ATOMS: atom_id res chain seq x y z
N MET A 1 2.81 9.47 -4.94
CA MET A 1 1.74 8.46 -4.88
C MET A 1 0.95 8.68 -3.61
N LYS A 2 -0.34 8.30 -3.58
CA LYS A 2 -1.19 8.44 -2.39
C LYS A 2 -1.92 7.13 -2.13
N PRO A 3 -2.20 6.76 -0.87
CA PRO A 3 -3.03 5.59 -0.60
C PRO A 3 -4.44 5.84 -1.13
N ILE A 4 -5.06 4.80 -1.71
CA ILE A 4 -6.40 4.88 -2.28
C ILE A 4 -7.25 3.71 -1.77
N LYS A 5 -8.55 3.97 -1.58
CA LYS A 5 -9.54 2.92 -1.30
C LYS A 5 -9.70 2.04 -2.54
N PHE A 6 -9.86 0.73 -2.34
CA PHE A 6 -10.00 -0.23 -3.41
C PHE A 6 -11.05 -1.30 -3.05
N LYS A 7 -11.47 -2.10 -4.04
CA LYS A 7 -12.44 -3.18 -3.80
C LYS A 7 -11.84 -4.20 -2.82
N GLY A 8 -12.51 -4.36 -1.68
CA GLY A 8 -12.08 -5.23 -0.58
C GLY A 8 -11.52 -4.49 0.64
N SER A 9 -11.25 -3.18 0.57
CA SER A 9 -10.81 -2.43 1.77
C SER A 9 -11.86 -2.54 2.90
N ASN A 10 -11.41 -2.92 4.11
CA ASN A 10 -12.27 -3.14 5.28
C ASN A 10 -11.82 -2.37 6.53
N ILE A 11 -10.68 -1.66 6.46
CA ILE A 11 -10.12 -0.90 7.58
C ILE A 11 -9.38 0.34 7.06
N VAL A 12 -9.26 1.37 7.90
CA VAL A 12 -8.41 2.54 7.67
C VAL A 12 -7.44 2.66 8.84
N PHE A 13 -6.14 2.56 8.56
CA PHE A 13 -5.10 2.81 9.57
C PHE A 13 -4.82 4.30 9.69
N ALA A 14 -4.41 4.74 10.89
CA ALA A 14 -4.13 6.14 11.19
C ALA A 14 -5.26 7.11 10.79
N GLU A 15 -6.51 6.65 10.96
CA GLU A 15 -7.67 7.52 10.77
C GLU A 15 -7.68 8.59 11.87
N ASN A 16 -7.91 9.84 11.49
CA ASN A 16 -7.96 11.00 12.39
C ASN A 16 -6.64 11.34 13.13
N GLN A 17 -5.49 10.88 12.63
CA GLN A 17 -4.18 11.28 13.14
C GLN A 17 -3.58 12.36 12.22
N PRO A 18 -3.48 13.64 12.63
CA PRO A 18 -3.01 14.71 11.75
C PRO A 18 -1.55 14.53 11.28
N GLU A 19 -0.74 13.79 12.03
CA GLU A 19 0.66 13.51 11.72
C GLU A 19 0.82 12.45 10.62
N TYR A 20 -0.22 11.65 10.34
CA TYR A 20 -0.15 10.52 9.43
C TYR A 20 -1.23 10.57 8.35
N LEU A 21 -0.89 10.10 7.16
CA LEU A 21 -1.89 9.90 6.11
C LEU A 21 -2.76 8.69 6.45
N SER A 22 -4.08 8.86 6.43
CA SER A 22 -5.02 7.76 6.57
C SER A 22 -4.77 6.72 5.47
N LEU A 23 -4.61 5.47 5.89
CA LEU A 23 -4.23 4.36 5.02
C LEU A 23 -5.39 3.37 4.90
N PRO A 24 -6.29 3.53 3.91
CA PRO A 24 -7.29 2.51 3.60
C PRO A 24 -6.61 1.21 3.17
N ALA A 25 -7.03 0.11 3.78
CA ALA A 25 -6.44 -1.20 3.57
C ALA A 25 -7.49 -2.31 3.71
N HIS A 26 -7.09 -3.51 3.30
CA HIS A 26 -7.75 -4.74 3.70
C HIS A 26 -6.86 -5.47 4.70
N LYS A 27 -7.41 -5.81 5.87
CA LYS A 27 -6.79 -6.69 6.85
C LYS A 27 -7.49 -8.05 6.77
N ALA A 28 -6.75 -9.07 6.39
CA ALA A 28 -7.21 -10.46 6.40
C ALA A 28 -7.09 -11.06 7.82
N GLU A 29 -7.85 -12.12 8.10
CA GLU A 29 -7.81 -12.82 9.40
C GLU A 29 -6.40 -13.33 9.75
N GLY A 30 -5.64 -13.80 8.76
CA GLY A 30 -4.24 -14.22 8.91
C GLY A 30 -3.23 -13.09 9.15
N GLY A 31 -3.69 -11.84 9.33
CA GLY A 31 -2.84 -10.69 9.65
C GLY A 31 -2.20 -9.99 8.45
N THR A 32 -2.36 -10.50 7.23
CA THR A 32 -1.90 -9.80 6.02
C THR A 32 -2.66 -8.50 5.83
N VAL A 33 -1.94 -7.39 5.69
CA VAL A 33 -2.49 -6.08 5.39
C VAL A 33 -2.14 -5.71 3.96
N THR A 34 -3.16 -5.48 3.14
CA THR A 34 -3.00 -5.02 1.75
C THR A 34 -3.46 -3.58 1.62
N SER A 35 -2.58 -2.70 1.15
CA SER A 35 -2.91 -1.32 0.77
C SER A 35 -2.72 -1.11 -0.72
N CYS A 36 -3.43 -0.14 -1.29
CA CYS A 36 -3.29 0.23 -2.69
C CYS A 36 -2.82 1.68 -2.80
N TRP A 37 -1.92 1.95 -3.74
CA TRP A 37 -1.32 3.27 -3.93
C TRP A 37 -1.57 3.77 -5.34
N GLY A 38 -2.25 4.91 -5.43
CA GLY A 38 -2.47 5.63 -6.67
C GLY A 38 -1.21 6.38 -7.09
N LEU A 39 -0.68 6.04 -8.26
CA LEU A 39 0.39 6.80 -8.92
C LEU A 39 -0.19 8.00 -9.67
N THR A 40 0.46 9.15 -9.54
CA THR A 40 0.22 10.32 -10.40
C THR A 40 0.66 10.03 -11.84
N PHE A 41 0.19 10.81 -12.81
CA PHE A 41 0.59 10.66 -14.21
C PHE A 41 2.12 10.72 -14.40
N ARG A 42 2.78 11.69 -13.76
CA ARG A 42 4.25 11.83 -13.79
C ARG A 42 4.96 10.60 -13.20
N GLU A 43 4.42 10.01 -12.12
CA GLU A 43 5.00 8.80 -11.51
C GLU A 43 4.78 7.56 -12.37
N ARG A 44 3.63 7.43 -13.02
CA ARG A 44 3.36 6.35 -13.98
C ARG A 44 4.39 6.36 -15.11
N ILE A 45 4.72 7.53 -15.67
CA ILE A 45 5.76 7.66 -16.69
C ILE A 45 7.13 7.25 -16.13
N LYS A 46 7.49 7.70 -14.92
CA LYS A 46 8.77 7.31 -14.30
C LYS A 46 8.89 5.80 -14.09
N ILE A 47 7.82 5.16 -13.60
CA ILE A 47 7.79 3.70 -13.41
C ILE A 47 7.80 2.97 -14.75
N LEU A 48 7.03 3.43 -15.74
CA LEU A 48 7.03 2.85 -17.09
C LEU A 48 8.44 2.83 -17.71
N LEU A 49 9.17 3.94 -17.59
CA LEU A 49 10.49 4.09 -18.19
C LEU A 49 11.61 3.39 -17.40
N LYS A 50 11.51 3.35 -16.06
CA LYS A 50 12.60 2.87 -15.19
C LYS A 50 12.35 1.50 -14.57
N GLY A 51 11.10 1.06 -14.49
CA GLY A 51 10.71 -0.20 -13.87
C GLY A 51 11.02 -0.32 -12.36
N LYS A 52 11.19 0.82 -11.65
CA LYS A 52 11.65 0.83 -10.25
C LYS A 52 10.59 1.42 -9.32
N LEU A 53 10.28 0.69 -8.26
CA LEU A 53 9.51 1.15 -7.10
C LEU A 53 10.40 1.03 -5.86
N TYR A 54 10.69 2.16 -5.22
CA TYR A 54 11.35 2.19 -3.92
C TYR A 54 10.27 2.28 -2.85
N PHE A 55 10.34 1.40 -1.85
CA PHE A 55 9.37 1.29 -0.77
C PHE A 55 10.09 1.20 0.56
N SER A 56 9.96 2.23 1.39
CA SER A 56 10.55 2.30 2.72
C SER A 56 9.45 2.16 3.76
N VAL A 57 9.65 1.26 4.72
CA VAL A 57 8.72 1.00 5.83
C VAL A 57 9.42 1.34 7.14
N LEU A 58 8.72 2.06 8.01
CA LEU A 58 9.20 2.32 9.35
C LEU A 58 8.99 1.06 10.22
N THR A 59 10.08 0.34 10.50
CA THR A 59 10.03 -0.88 11.31
C THR A 59 10.19 -0.62 12.80
N PHE A 60 10.52 0.62 13.20
CA PHE A 60 10.84 0.99 14.59
C PHE A 60 11.89 0.05 15.23
N ASN A 61 12.94 -0.29 14.47
CA ASN A 61 13.99 -1.22 14.86
C ASN A 61 13.51 -2.64 15.22
N GLN A 62 12.28 -3.00 14.84
CA GLN A 62 11.79 -4.38 14.90
C GLN A 62 12.11 -5.13 13.59
N PRO A 63 12.07 -6.47 13.58
CA PRO A 63 12.21 -7.25 12.36
C PRO A 63 11.21 -6.80 11.28
N LEU A 64 11.70 -6.67 10.04
CA LEU A 64 10.87 -6.32 8.89
C LEU A 64 9.82 -7.41 8.64
N GLN A 65 8.55 -7.02 8.53
CA GLN A 65 7.49 -7.95 8.15
C GLN A 65 7.62 -8.37 6.68
N PRO A 66 7.17 -9.57 6.28
CA PRO A 66 7.16 -9.99 4.89
C PRO A 66 6.45 -8.98 3.98
N GLN A 67 7.09 -8.64 2.86
CA GLN A 67 6.58 -7.65 1.90
C GLN A 67 6.20 -8.33 0.58
N LEU A 68 5.03 -7.99 0.04
CA LEU A 68 4.56 -8.48 -1.27
C LEU A 68 4.09 -7.31 -2.15
N PRO A 69 5.01 -6.58 -2.81
CA PRO A 69 4.63 -5.61 -3.83
C PRO A 69 4.00 -6.33 -5.04
N SER A 70 2.85 -5.86 -5.49
CA SER A 70 2.14 -6.41 -6.65
C SER A 70 1.52 -5.29 -7.49
N VAL A 71 1.52 -5.46 -8.81
CA VAL A 71 0.82 -4.57 -9.75
C VAL A 71 -0.68 -4.87 -9.84
N ASN A 72 -1.08 -6.09 -9.48
CA ASN A 72 -2.47 -6.53 -9.44
C ASN A 72 -2.97 -6.57 -8.00
N ASN A 73 -4.27 -6.32 -7.79
CA ASN A 73 -4.89 -6.50 -6.48
C ASN A 73 -4.80 -7.98 -6.07
N PRO A 74 -4.06 -8.33 -4.99
CA PRO A 74 -3.86 -9.72 -4.60
C PRO A 74 -5.08 -10.35 -3.93
N ILE A 75 -6.08 -9.55 -3.55
CA ILE A 75 -7.30 -9.99 -2.86
C ILE A 75 -8.35 -10.47 -3.83
N THR A 76 -8.44 -9.81 -4.98
CA THR A 76 -9.33 -10.25 -6.05
C THR A 76 -8.68 -11.43 -6.74
N LYS A 77 -9.24 -12.63 -6.54
CA LYS A 77 -8.96 -13.77 -7.42
C LYS A 77 -9.30 -13.34 -8.86
N LYS A 78 -8.38 -13.59 -9.79
CA LYS A 78 -8.64 -13.45 -11.23
C LYS A 78 -9.78 -14.37 -11.65
#